data_AF-A0A7Y2C6P1-F1
#
_entry.id   AF-A0A7Y2C6P1-F1
#
_cell.length_a   1.000
_cell.length_b   1.000
_cell.length_c   1.000
_cell.angle_alpha   90.00
_cell.angle_beta   90.00
_cell.angle_gamma   90.00
#
_symmetry.space_group_name_H-M   'P 1'
#
loop_
_entity.id
_entity.type
_entity.pdbx_description
1 polymer ?
#
loop_
_entity_poly.entity_id
_entity_poly.type
_entity_poly.pdbx_seq_one_letter_code
_entity_poly.pdbx_strand_id
1 'polypeptide(L)'
;MQASDQVSKLARLLYDIRERVAQASVRGRERLTLIDLSLAIENVLFLRAGEWRPVTLRETVGKAVALGRAATGAGLLEFWEWSELENQLTLIPDSRNVRLERFRDVVQATRQGVEWGVGMVTSSYGDAVGLVAGFEPLAAGFLDDRMRASVLLPLGETASALADQLAMLSGRTNEVMGLRQASGIRGLNAGVAVGKLEVVAGAADHLDFKTDRIYVLMKAPAELKPVAGIATVSEGNAVSHVQLLARNLGIPNAVLTPELLRALRSMDGERVFYAVSPGGVVRIKAAIDMTPEERLLVEQRQRAETRIKVPTNRLDLASTRLQALYTLRASDSGRICGPKAANLGQLSSLFPGRVAPGFIIPFGVFRQHMDQRMPGKAGSYWDFLRETFVAAAAERKAGSTEQEADQRVLVRLAELRDAIERMPLKAELVAELRSRFAALLGGPIGTVPVFVRSDTNMEDLKDFTGAGLNLTVPNVVTEDAIVQAIRRVWASPYRERGYGWRQKYLLNPEDVYPSLLILRSVNVDKSGVLITAGITSGASDETNVAFNRGVGGAVDGQAAESYLLKSDGSRVLLSPAREVYYTALPTNGGVQKRRTGFDRRILTTADLDSLAMVARQIRTKLPGTPGIET
;
A
#
# COMPACT_ATOMS: atom_id res chain seq x y z
N MET A 1 -32.88 -1.21 -35.99
CA MET A 1 -32.57 -1.79 -34.66
C MET A 1 -32.12 -0.65 -33.76
N GLN A 2 -32.72 -0.44 -32.59
CA GLN A 2 -32.29 0.65 -31.69
C GLN A 2 -30.83 0.40 -31.24
N ALA A 3 -30.03 1.46 -31.07
CA ALA A 3 -28.61 1.36 -30.69
C ALA A 3 -28.40 0.49 -29.43
N SER A 4 -29.31 0.57 -28.46
CA SER A 4 -29.33 -0.25 -27.24
C SER A 4 -29.33 -1.76 -27.50
N ASP A 5 -30.17 -2.23 -28.43
CA ASP A 5 -30.28 -3.63 -28.82
C ASP A 5 -29.05 -4.09 -29.61
N GLN A 6 -28.49 -3.22 -30.46
CA GLN A 6 -27.24 -3.52 -31.18
C GLN A 6 -26.07 -3.71 -30.22
N VAL A 7 -25.85 -2.76 -29.31
CA VAL A 7 -24.75 -2.82 -28.33
C VAL A 7 -24.87 -4.06 -27.46
N SER A 8 -26.08 -4.37 -26.97
CA SER A 8 -26.31 -5.53 -26.10
C SER A 8 -26.03 -6.88 -26.81
N LYS A 9 -26.45 -7.01 -28.08
CA LYS A 9 -26.20 -8.22 -28.89
C LYS A 9 -24.73 -8.36 -29.26
N LEU A 10 -24.07 -7.27 -29.65
CA LEU A 10 -22.64 -7.26 -29.98
C LEU A 10 -21.78 -7.57 -28.75
N ALA A 11 -22.11 -7.01 -27.59
CA ALA A 11 -21.42 -7.31 -26.34
C ALA A 11 -21.51 -8.80 -25.97
N ARG A 12 -22.69 -9.42 -26.14
CA ARG A 12 -22.88 -10.86 -25.93
C ARG A 12 -22.06 -11.68 -26.92
N LEU A 13 -22.11 -11.33 -28.20
CA LEU A 13 -21.33 -12.04 -29.23
C LEU A 13 -19.82 -11.97 -28.94
N LEU A 14 -19.31 -10.80 -28.54
CA LEU A 14 -17.91 -10.61 -28.20
C LEU A 14 -17.50 -11.46 -26.99
N TYR A 15 -18.35 -11.52 -25.96
CA TYR A 15 -18.17 -12.39 -24.80
C TYR A 15 -18.10 -13.87 -25.21
N ASP A 16 -19.07 -14.33 -26.01
CA ASP A 16 -19.17 -15.72 -26.47
C ASP A 16 -17.95 -16.11 -27.34
N ILE A 17 -17.45 -15.18 -28.16
CA ILE A 17 -16.23 -15.37 -28.95
C ILE A 17 -15.03 -15.63 -28.04
N ARG A 18 -14.80 -14.78 -27.02
CA ARG A 18 -13.67 -14.94 -26.10
C ARG A 18 -13.72 -16.27 -25.37
N GLU A 19 -14.91 -16.69 -24.90
CA GLU A 19 -15.10 -17.97 -24.23
C GLU A 19 -14.71 -19.15 -25.14
N ARG A 20 -15.09 -19.08 -26.43
CA ARG A 20 -14.82 -20.15 -27.40
C ARG A 20 -13.37 -20.21 -27.87
N VAL A 21 -12.69 -19.07 -28.04
CA VAL A 21 -11.30 -19.04 -28.54
C VAL A 21 -10.35 -19.85 -27.66
N ALA A 22 -10.58 -19.88 -26.35
CA ALA A 22 -9.76 -20.63 -25.40
C ALA A 22 -10.02 -22.15 -25.38
N GLN A 23 -11.07 -22.64 -26.07
CA GLN A 23 -11.41 -24.06 -26.05
C GLN A 23 -10.43 -24.90 -26.88
N ALA A 24 -10.09 -26.09 -26.36
CA ALA A 24 -9.16 -27.02 -27.00
C ALA A 24 -9.69 -27.57 -28.34
N SER A 25 -11.00 -27.56 -28.54
CA SER A 25 -11.69 -28.03 -29.75
C SER A 25 -11.53 -27.10 -30.96
N VAL A 26 -11.16 -25.83 -30.75
CA VAL A 26 -11.05 -24.83 -31.82
C VAL A 26 -9.67 -24.89 -32.47
N ARG A 27 -9.62 -25.10 -33.79
CA ARG A 27 -8.38 -25.20 -34.56
C ARG A 27 -7.70 -23.83 -34.69
N GLY A 28 -6.38 -23.82 -34.91
CA GLY A 28 -5.60 -22.58 -35.00
C GLY A 28 -6.14 -21.55 -36.01
N ARG A 29 -6.57 -22.00 -37.21
CA ARG A 29 -7.18 -21.12 -38.22
C ARG A 29 -8.51 -20.52 -37.74
N GLU A 30 -9.34 -21.32 -37.08
CA GLU A 30 -10.64 -20.88 -36.53
C GLU A 30 -10.43 -19.88 -35.39
N ARG A 31 -9.41 -20.08 -34.54
CA ARG A 31 -9.03 -19.11 -33.50
C ARG A 31 -8.65 -17.76 -34.10
N LEU A 32 -7.86 -17.75 -35.17
CA LEU A 32 -7.48 -16.51 -35.85
C LEU A 32 -8.72 -15.79 -36.40
N THR A 33 -9.62 -16.50 -37.08
CA THR A 33 -10.87 -15.91 -37.59
C THR A 33 -11.74 -15.34 -36.47
N LEU A 34 -11.81 -16.02 -35.32
CA LEU A 34 -12.55 -15.54 -34.16
C LEU A 34 -11.91 -14.28 -33.55
N ILE A 35 -10.58 -14.18 -33.52
CA ILE A 35 -9.87 -12.98 -33.07
C ILE A 35 -10.09 -11.81 -34.05
N ASP A 36 -9.99 -12.04 -35.36
CA ASP A 36 -10.27 -11.01 -36.36
C ASP A 36 -11.73 -10.50 -36.25
N LEU A 37 -12.66 -11.43 -36.04
CA LEU A 37 -14.07 -11.10 -35.80
C LEU A 37 -14.27 -10.32 -34.50
N SER A 38 -13.55 -10.65 -33.42
CA SER A 38 -13.65 -9.92 -32.16
C SER A 38 -13.24 -8.45 -32.32
N LEU A 39 -12.12 -8.20 -33.02
CA LEU A 39 -11.64 -6.86 -33.32
C LEU A 39 -12.63 -6.05 -34.18
N ALA A 40 -13.24 -6.69 -35.19
CA ALA A 40 -14.26 -6.05 -36.01
C ALA A 40 -15.51 -5.69 -35.18
N ILE A 41 -15.93 -6.57 -34.27
CA ILE A 41 -17.06 -6.32 -33.37
C ILE A 41 -16.74 -5.19 -32.40
N GLU A 42 -15.56 -5.15 -31.80
CA GLU A 42 -15.12 -4.08 -30.89
C GLU A 42 -15.25 -2.70 -31.56
N ASN A 43 -14.82 -2.56 -32.82
CA ASN A 43 -14.93 -1.31 -33.57
C ASN A 43 -16.39 -0.87 -33.76
N VAL A 44 -17.28 -1.79 -34.18
CA VAL A 44 -18.70 -1.47 -34.35
C VAL A 44 -19.35 -1.14 -33.01
N LEU A 45 -19.00 -1.88 -31.96
CA LEU A 45 -19.54 -1.67 -30.61
C LEU A 45 -19.17 -0.30 -30.07
N PHE A 46 -17.91 0.13 -30.23
CA PHE A 46 -17.44 1.46 -29.81
C PHE A 46 -18.28 2.58 -30.45
N LEU A 47 -18.51 2.53 -31.76
CA LEU A 47 -19.32 3.52 -32.48
C LEU A 47 -20.78 3.53 -32.00
N ARG A 48 -21.43 2.36 -31.93
CA ARG A 48 -22.84 2.25 -31.51
C ARG A 48 -23.05 2.59 -30.04
N ALA A 49 -22.05 2.35 -29.19
CA ALA A 49 -22.09 2.75 -27.78
C ALA A 49 -22.16 4.28 -27.61
N GLY A 50 -21.48 5.04 -28.47
CA GLY A 50 -21.56 6.51 -28.50
C GLY A 50 -22.93 7.03 -28.95
N GLU A 51 -23.63 6.29 -29.82
CA GLU A 51 -24.97 6.65 -30.30
C GLU A 51 -26.07 6.36 -29.27
N TRP A 52 -25.85 5.40 -28.35
CA TRP A 52 -26.83 5.06 -27.32
C TRP A 52 -26.91 6.15 -26.23
N ARG A 53 -27.93 7.00 -26.31
CA ARG A 53 -28.25 8.04 -25.31
C ARG A 53 -29.37 7.56 -24.37
N PRO A 54 -29.04 7.03 -23.18
CA PRO A 54 -30.07 6.58 -22.24
C PRO A 54 -30.85 7.78 -21.67
N VAL A 55 -32.17 7.63 -21.54
CA VAL A 55 -33.08 8.66 -21.01
C VAL A 55 -33.51 8.32 -19.59
N THR A 56 -33.56 7.02 -19.26
CA THR A 56 -33.95 6.54 -17.93
C THR A 56 -32.76 5.95 -17.18
N LEU A 57 -32.82 5.96 -15.83
CA LEU A 57 -31.82 5.27 -15.00
C LEU A 57 -31.67 3.79 -15.41
N ARG A 58 -32.79 3.12 -15.72
CA ARG A 58 -32.81 1.74 -16.21
C ARG A 58 -31.98 1.56 -17.48
N GLU A 59 -32.15 2.46 -18.44
CA GLU A 59 -31.37 2.41 -19.69
C GLU A 59 -29.89 2.70 -19.44
N THR A 60 -29.56 3.63 -18.53
CA THR A 60 -28.17 3.92 -18.15
C THR A 60 -27.50 2.71 -17.51
N VAL A 61 -28.21 2.03 -16.59
CA VAL A 61 -27.71 0.78 -15.98
C VAL A 61 -27.63 -0.34 -17.02
N GLY A 62 -28.62 -0.47 -17.92
CA GLY A 62 -28.56 -1.42 -19.03
C GLY A 62 -27.35 -1.19 -19.94
N LYS A 63 -27.01 0.07 -20.21
CA LYS A 63 -25.79 0.45 -20.94
C LYS A 63 -24.53 0.06 -20.19
N ALA A 64 -24.46 0.30 -18.88
CA ALA A 64 -23.36 -0.14 -18.04
C ALA A 64 -23.17 -1.67 -18.09
N VAL A 65 -24.27 -2.44 -18.02
CA VAL A 65 -24.22 -3.91 -18.10
C VAL A 65 -23.69 -4.39 -19.45
N ALA A 66 -24.22 -3.83 -20.55
CA ALA A 66 -23.78 -4.22 -21.89
C ALA A 66 -22.29 -3.88 -22.14
N LEU A 67 -21.85 -2.70 -21.70
CA LEU A 67 -20.46 -2.26 -21.87
C LEU A 67 -19.49 -3.01 -20.95
N GLY A 68 -19.90 -3.35 -19.72
CA GLY A 68 -19.10 -4.21 -18.84
C GLY A 68 -18.90 -5.60 -19.43
N ARG A 69 -19.96 -6.21 -19.98
CA ARG A 69 -19.85 -7.48 -20.72
C ARG A 69 -18.95 -7.37 -21.95
N ALA A 70 -19.05 -6.27 -22.70
CA ALA A 70 -18.18 -6.00 -23.83
C ALA A 70 -16.70 -5.87 -23.40
N ALA A 71 -16.43 -5.18 -22.28
CA ALA A 71 -15.09 -5.07 -21.72
C ALA A 71 -14.52 -6.45 -21.35
N THR A 72 -15.34 -7.34 -20.80
CA THR A 72 -14.98 -8.75 -20.58
C THR A 72 -14.68 -9.47 -21.89
N GLY A 73 -15.53 -9.34 -22.90
CA GLY A 73 -15.29 -9.95 -24.22
C GLY A 73 -14.01 -9.45 -24.89
N ALA A 74 -13.66 -8.18 -24.71
CA ALA A 74 -12.43 -7.56 -25.22
C ALA A 74 -11.17 -7.89 -24.40
N GLY A 75 -11.28 -8.66 -23.32
CA GLY A 75 -10.15 -8.99 -22.43
C GLY A 75 -9.70 -7.85 -21.52
N LEU A 76 -10.53 -6.82 -21.32
CA LEU A 76 -10.27 -5.71 -20.41
C LEU A 76 -10.72 -6.06 -18.98
N LEU A 77 -11.66 -6.99 -18.82
CA LEU A 77 -12.04 -7.59 -17.54
C LEU A 77 -11.94 -9.10 -17.63
N GLU A 78 -11.69 -9.78 -16.52
CA GLU A 78 -11.75 -11.25 -16.47
C GLU A 78 -13.18 -11.75 -16.23
N PHE A 79 -13.47 -12.97 -16.69
CA PHE A 79 -14.82 -13.56 -16.58
C PHE A 79 -15.33 -13.59 -15.14
N TRP A 80 -14.45 -13.96 -14.20
CA TRP A 80 -14.80 -14.02 -12.78
C TRP A 80 -15.03 -12.63 -12.18
N GLU A 81 -14.30 -11.60 -12.64
CA GLU A 81 -14.47 -10.22 -12.20
C GLU A 81 -15.81 -9.66 -12.68
N TRP A 82 -16.13 -9.92 -13.95
CA TRP A 82 -17.42 -9.55 -14.52
C TRP A 82 -18.58 -10.20 -13.78
N SER A 83 -18.47 -11.48 -13.41
CA SER A 83 -19.51 -12.15 -12.62
C SER A 83 -19.77 -11.46 -11.28
N GLU A 84 -18.72 -10.93 -10.61
CA GLU A 84 -18.89 -10.19 -9.35
C GLU A 84 -19.58 -8.83 -9.59
N LEU A 85 -19.26 -8.13 -10.68
CA LEU A 85 -19.87 -6.85 -11.04
C LEU A 85 -21.32 -7.00 -11.53
N GLU A 86 -21.58 -7.99 -12.38
CA GLU A 86 -22.90 -8.24 -12.99
C GLU A 86 -23.95 -8.51 -11.92
N ASN A 87 -23.60 -9.30 -10.89
CA ASN A 87 -24.45 -9.52 -9.72
C ASN A 87 -24.81 -8.19 -9.03
N GLN A 88 -23.86 -7.26 -8.89
CA GLN A 88 -24.13 -5.96 -8.29
C GLN A 88 -24.93 -5.02 -9.20
N LEU A 89 -24.84 -5.15 -10.52
CA LEU A 89 -25.58 -4.31 -11.47
C LEU A 89 -27.02 -4.79 -11.70
N THR A 90 -27.26 -6.11 -11.65
CA THR A 90 -28.54 -6.72 -12.07
C THR A 90 -29.60 -6.83 -10.98
N LEU A 91 -29.27 -6.66 -9.69
CA LEU A 91 -30.29 -6.72 -8.62
C LEU A 91 -31.09 -5.41 -8.45
N ILE A 92 -31.32 -4.64 -9.51
CA ILE A 92 -32.29 -3.53 -9.45
C ILE A 92 -33.66 -4.12 -9.79
N PRO A 93 -34.60 -4.23 -8.83
CA PRO A 93 -35.93 -4.76 -9.12
C PRO A 93 -36.65 -3.88 -10.15
N ASP A 94 -37.66 -4.43 -10.82
CA ASP A 94 -38.61 -3.70 -11.66
C ASP A 94 -39.53 -2.74 -10.85
N SER A 95 -39.03 -2.15 -9.77
CA SER A 95 -39.74 -1.21 -8.93
C SER A 95 -39.57 0.23 -9.42
N ARG A 96 -40.60 1.06 -9.22
CA ARG A 96 -40.53 2.51 -9.45
C ARG A 96 -39.61 3.24 -8.45
N ASN A 97 -39.26 2.58 -7.35
CA ASN A 97 -38.46 3.13 -6.26
C ASN A 97 -37.19 2.29 -6.06
N VAL A 98 -36.03 2.95 -5.95
CA VAL A 98 -34.74 2.32 -5.64
C VAL A 98 -34.16 3.01 -4.41
N ARG A 99 -33.71 2.22 -3.42
CA ARG A 99 -33.04 2.78 -2.22
C ARG A 99 -31.74 3.46 -2.62
N LEU A 100 -31.43 4.62 -2.04
CA LEU A 100 -30.22 5.38 -2.36
C LEU A 100 -28.93 4.57 -2.17
N GLU A 101 -28.88 3.72 -1.13
CA GLU A 101 -27.78 2.78 -0.90
C GLU A 101 -27.59 1.82 -2.07
N ARG A 102 -28.70 1.24 -2.57
CA ARG A 102 -28.66 0.33 -3.71
C ARG A 102 -28.20 1.03 -4.99
N PHE A 103 -28.64 2.28 -5.19
CA PHE A 103 -28.19 3.06 -6.33
C PHE A 103 -26.68 3.38 -6.22
N ARG A 104 -26.19 3.68 -5.01
CA ARG A 104 -24.75 3.86 -4.75
C ARG A 104 -23.94 2.62 -5.12
N ASP A 105 -24.41 1.43 -4.78
CA ASP A 105 -23.74 0.16 -5.14
C ASP A 105 -23.61 0.01 -6.66
N VAL A 106 -24.66 0.37 -7.41
CA VAL A 106 -24.67 0.29 -8.89
C VAL A 106 -23.67 1.28 -9.50
N VAL A 107 -23.63 2.52 -8.98
CA VAL A 107 -22.64 3.51 -9.40
C VAL A 107 -21.22 3.01 -9.10
N GLN A 108 -21.01 2.44 -7.91
CA GLN A 108 -19.72 1.89 -7.50
C GLN A 108 -19.30 0.72 -8.39
N ALA A 109 -20.16 -0.26 -8.63
CA ALA A 109 -19.86 -1.41 -9.49
C ALA A 109 -19.52 -0.98 -10.93
N THR A 110 -20.25 -0.01 -11.47
CA THR A 110 -19.96 0.53 -12.82
C THR A 110 -18.59 1.19 -12.87
N ARG A 111 -18.25 1.99 -11.86
CA ARG A 111 -16.93 2.63 -11.73
C ARG A 111 -15.81 1.61 -11.57
N GLN A 112 -16.00 0.61 -10.70
CA GLN A 112 -15.05 -0.48 -10.49
C GLN A 112 -14.76 -1.22 -11.81
N GLY A 113 -15.78 -1.48 -12.65
CA GLY A 113 -15.57 -2.07 -13.97
C GLY A 113 -14.63 -1.24 -14.86
N VAL A 114 -14.70 0.08 -14.81
CA VAL A 114 -13.76 0.97 -15.52
C VAL A 114 -12.37 0.87 -14.91
N GLU A 115 -12.26 1.02 -13.59
CA GLU A 115 -10.99 1.02 -12.86
C GLU A 115 -10.23 -0.30 -13.04
N TRP A 116 -10.92 -1.43 -12.95
CA TRP A 116 -10.34 -2.77 -13.13
C TRP A 116 -9.88 -2.99 -14.56
N GLY A 117 -10.59 -2.42 -15.54
CA GLY A 117 -10.22 -2.44 -16.96
C GLY A 117 -9.01 -1.59 -17.28
N VAL A 118 -8.93 -0.38 -16.74
CA VAL A 118 -7.74 0.48 -16.81
C VAL A 118 -6.54 -0.21 -16.17
N GLY A 119 -6.73 -0.84 -15.01
CA GLY A 119 -5.70 -1.65 -14.34
C GLY A 119 -5.23 -2.81 -15.20
N MET A 120 -6.14 -3.49 -15.91
CA MET A 120 -5.81 -4.61 -16.82
C MET A 120 -4.89 -4.15 -17.97
N VAL A 121 -5.21 -3.03 -18.61
CA VAL A 121 -4.38 -2.44 -19.67
C VAL A 121 -3.00 -2.05 -19.12
N THR A 122 -2.99 -1.34 -17.98
CA THR A 122 -1.74 -0.88 -17.36
C THR A 122 -0.83 -2.05 -16.98
N SER A 123 -1.37 -3.13 -16.42
CA SER A 123 -0.56 -4.29 -16.03
C SER A 123 -0.13 -5.18 -17.18
N SER A 124 -0.89 -5.21 -18.29
CA SER A 124 -0.52 -6.00 -19.46
C SER A 124 0.56 -5.33 -20.31
N TYR A 125 0.48 -4.01 -20.47
CA TYR A 125 1.31 -3.26 -21.41
C TYR A 125 2.32 -2.34 -20.72
N GLY A 126 2.15 -2.02 -19.44
CA GLY A 126 2.93 -1.00 -18.73
C GLY A 126 4.43 -1.23 -18.76
N ASP A 127 4.90 -2.45 -18.50
CA ASP A 127 6.33 -2.79 -18.54
C ASP A 127 6.91 -2.59 -19.95
N ALA A 128 6.18 -3.03 -20.98
CA ALA A 128 6.61 -2.91 -22.37
C ALA A 128 6.60 -1.43 -22.82
N VAL A 129 5.56 -0.68 -22.47
CA VAL A 129 5.45 0.76 -22.76
C VAL A 129 6.57 1.51 -22.04
N GLY A 130 6.85 1.21 -20.77
CA GLY A 130 7.93 1.84 -20.01
C GLY A 130 9.30 1.57 -20.63
N LEU A 131 9.56 0.34 -21.08
CA LEU A 131 10.78 -0.02 -21.80
C LEU A 131 10.94 0.78 -23.09
N VAL A 132 9.89 0.85 -23.92
CA VAL A 132 9.93 1.57 -25.21
C VAL A 132 10.00 3.08 -25.00
N ALA A 133 9.25 3.63 -24.05
CA ALA A 133 9.24 5.06 -23.71
C ALA A 133 10.62 5.58 -23.26
N GLY A 134 11.50 4.68 -22.79
CA GLY A 134 12.89 5.01 -22.45
C GLY A 134 13.72 5.48 -23.65
N PHE A 135 13.34 5.12 -24.89
CA PHE A 135 14.03 5.55 -26.11
C PHE A 135 13.09 6.14 -27.19
N GLU A 136 11.77 5.95 -27.10
CA GLU A 136 10.76 6.55 -27.96
C GLU A 136 9.66 7.21 -27.11
N PRO A 137 9.78 8.52 -26.80
CA PRO A 137 8.86 9.22 -25.90
C PRO A 137 7.39 9.17 -26.32
N LEU A 138 7.06 9.02 -27.62
CA LEU A 138 5.67 8.91 -28.09
C LEU A 138 4.97 7.65 -27.57
N ALA A 139 5.73 6.60 -27.23
CA ALA A 139 5.16 5.37 -26.66
C ALA A 139 4.46 5.60 -25.32
N ALA A 140 4.79 6.67 -24.59
CA ALA A 140 4.13 7.00 -23.32
C ALA A 140 2.61 7.26 -23.48
N GLY A 141 2.16 7.67 -24.67
CA GLY A 141 0.74 7.87 -24.99
C GLY A 141 -0.05 6.58 -25.19
N PHE A 142 0.61 5.44 -25.43
CA PHE A 142 -0.04 4.20 -25.85
C PHE A 142 -1.12 3.71 -24.88
N LEU A 143 -0.87 3.78 -23.57
CA LEU A 143 -1.85 3.31 -22.58
C LEU A 143 -3.14 4.14 -22.64
N ASP A 144 -3.01 5.46 -22.76
CA ASP A 144 -4.12 6.40 -22.86
C ASP A 144 -4.90 6.19 -24.16
N ASP A 145 -4.20 6.04 -25.28
CA ASP A 145 -4.81 5.74 -26.58
C ASP A 145 -5.54 4.40 -26.56
N ARG A 146 -4.93 3.36 -25.96
CA ARG A 146 -5.54 2.03 -25.85
C ARG A 146 -6.82 2.06 -25.03
N MET A 147 -6.86 2.85 -23.95
CA MET A 147 -8.05 3.03 -23.13
C MET A 147 -9.13 3.80 -23.89
N ARG A 148 -8.79 4.93 -24.53
CA ARG A 148 -9.74 5.78 -25.27
C ARG A 148 -10.31 5.12 -26.52
N ALA A 149 -9.52 4.30 -27.21
CA ALA A 149 -9.96 3.54 -28.38
C ALA A 149 -10.74 2.26 -28.02
N SER A 150 -11.08 2.04 -26.74
CA SER A 150 -11.77 0.84 -26.27
C SER A 150 -13.15 1.15 -25.70
N VAL A 151 -13.89 0.08 -25.42
CA VAL A 151 -15.20 0.12 -24.75
C VAL A 151 -15.14 0.71 -23.32
N LEU A 152 -13.95 0.90 -22.74
CA LEU A 152 -13.77 1.56 -21.45
C LEU A 152 -14.15 3.04 -21.49
N LEU A 153 -13.96 3.73 -22.61
CA LEU A 153 -14.33 5.14 -22.74
C LEU A 153 -15.85 5.33 -22.56
N PRO A 154 -16.73 4.72 -23.38
CA PRO A 154 -18.18 4.84 -23.19
C PRO A 154 -18.66 4.24 -21.85
N LEU A 155 -17.95 3.26 -21.28
CA LEU A 155 -18.25 2.74 -19.95
C LEU A 155 -17.94 3.79 -18.85
N GLY A 156 -16.81 4.49 -18.97
CA GLY A 156 -16.41 5.60 -18.10
C GLY A 156 -17.38 6.76 -18.16
N GLU A 157 -17.83 7.14 -19.35
CA GLU A 157 -18.87 8.16 -19.54
C GLU A 157 -20.19 7.74 -18.85
N THR A 158 -20.58 6.47 -19.00
CA THR A 158 -21.77 5.91 -18.34
C THR A 158 -21.61 5.92 -16.81
N ALA A 159 -20.43 5.58 -16.30
CA ALA A 159 -20.10 5.63 -14.87
C ALA A 159 -20.17 7.07 -14.32
N SER A 160 -19.68 8.06 -15.08
CA SER A 160 -19.76 9.47 -14.73
C SER A 160 -21.22 9.93 -14.65
N ALA A 161 -22.03 9.61 -15.66
CA ALA A 161 -23.45 9.99 -15.69
C ALA A 161 -24.23 9.43 -14.49
N LEU A 162 -24.00 8.17 -14.11
CA LEU A 162 -24.60 7.57 -12.92
C LEU A 162 -24.16 8.27 -11.63
N ALA A 163 -22.87 8.63 -11.54
CA ALA A 163 -22.34 9.30 -10.36
C ALA A 163 -22.83 10.74 -10.20
N ASP A 164 -22.97 11.49 -11.31
CA ASP A 164 -23.52 12.83 -11.31
C ASP A 164 -24.98 12.82 -10.81
N GLN A 165 -25.77 11.81 -11.23
CA GLN A 165 -27.12 11.58 -10.71
C GLN A 165 -27.11 11.27 -9.20
N LEU A 166 -26.19 10.43 -8.72
CA LEU A 166 -26.07 10.11 -7.30
C LEU A 166 -25.67 11.35 -6.47
N ALA A 167 -24.74 12.16 -6.96
CA ALA A 167 -24.30 13.39 -6.30
C ALA A 167 -25.47 14.38 -6.16
N MET A 168 -26.25 14.57 -7.23
CA MET A 168 -27.44 15.42 -7.24
C MET A 168 -28.48 14.96 -6.22
N LEU A 169 -28.74 13.64 -6.14
CA LEU A 169 -29.70 13.06 -5.21
C LEU A 169 -29.23 13.04 -3.75
N SER A 170 -27.92 13.03 -3.51
CA SER A 170 -27.34 12.93 -2.17
C SER A 170 -26.90 14.26 -1.56
N GLY A 171 -26.88 15.35 -2.34
CA GLY A 171 -26.42 16.66 -1.89
C GLY A 171 -24.92 16.72 -1.57
N ARG A 172 -24.13 15.73 -2.01
CA ARG A 172 -22.68 15.61 -1.76
C ARG A 172 -21.90 15.95 -3.04
N THR A 173 -21.42 17.18 -3.15
CA THR A 173 -20.61 17.62 -4.28
C THR A 173 -19.17 17.88 -3.85
N ASN A 174 -18.24 17.41 -4.67
CA ASN A 174 -16.84 17.81 -4.55
C ASN A 174 -16.67 19.25 -5.04
N GLU A 175 -15.67 19.93 -4.52
CA GLU A 175 -15.31 21.29 -4.91
C GLU A 175 -13.82 21.31 -5.26
N VAL A 176 -13.49 21.44 -6.54
CA VAL A 176 -12.10 21.50 -6.98
C VAL A 176 -11.92 22.79 -7.75
N MET A 177 -11.62 23.89 -7.05
CA MET A 177 -11.24 25.18 -7.63
C MET A 177 -12.21 25.70 -8.72
N GLY A 178 -13.52 25.48 -8.55
CA GLY A 178 -14.53 25.90 -9.53
C GLY A 178 -14.57 25.05 -10.82
N LEU A 179 -13.82 23.95 -10.92
CA LEU A 179 -13.85 23.04 -12.05
C LEU A 179 -15.21 22.30 -12.13
N ARG A 180 -15.84 22.34 -13.31
CA ARG A 180 -17.15 21.71 -13.57
C ARG A 180 -17.14 20.18 -13.46
N GLN A 181 -15.97 19.53 -13.50
CA GLN A 181 -15.79 18.07 -13.46
C GLN A 181 -15.36 17.55 -12.07
N ALA A 182 -15.90 18.12 -11.00
CA ALA A 182 -15.55 17.70 -9.64
C ALA A 182 -15.99 16.26 -9.31
N SER A 183 -16.83 15.61 -10.13
CA SER A 183 -17.20 14.20 -9.97
C SER A 183 -16.06 13.21 -10.27
N GLY A 184 -14.98 13.69 -10.90
CA GLY A 184 -13.76 12.94 -11.21
C GLY A 184 -12.73 12.85 -10.08
N ILE A 185 -13.05 13.29 -8.85
CA ILE A 185 -12.18 13.12 -7.67
C ILE A 185 -12.92 12.38 -6.55
N ARG A 186 -12.21 11.59 -5.76
CA ARG A 186 -12.74 10.86 -4.61
C ARG A 186 -11.75 10.86 -3.46
N GLY A 187 -12.19 11.26 -2.27
CA GLY A 187 -11.41 11.15 -1.06
C GLY A 187 -11.16 9.69 -0.67
N LEU A 188 -9.93 9.38 -0.28
CA LEU A 188 -9.53 8.10 0.31
C LEU A 188 -9.33 8.23 1.82
N ASN A 189 -8.48 9.18 2.22
CA ASN A 189 -8.15 9.43 3.62
C ASN A 189 -8.57 10.84 3.98
N ALA A 190 -9.35 10.95 5.05
CA ALA A 190 -9.76 12.24 5.57
C ALA A 190 -8.55 13.01 6.11
N GLY A 191 -8.56 14.31 5.91
CA GLY A 191 -7.47 15.17 6.30
C GLY A 191 -7.69 16.60 5.84
N VAL A 192 -6.90 17.50 6.40
CA VAL A 192 -6.88 18.93 6.04
C VAL A 192 -5.43 19.38 6.02
N ALA A 193 -5.04 20.08 4.95
CA ALA A 193 -3.70 20.61 4.78
C ALA A 193 -3.70 21.91 3.97
N VAL A 194 -2.66 22.71 4.17
CA VAL A 194 -2.31 23.86 3.33
C VAL A 194 -0.88 23.67 2.88
N GLY A 195 -0.64 23.73 1.57
CA GLY A 195 0.68 23.50 0.99
C GLY A 195 0.79 24.04 -0.42
N LYS A 196 2.01 24.06 -0.94
CA LYS A 196 2.25 24.37 -2.36
C LYS A 196 1.85 23.17 -3.22
N LEU A 197 0.97 23.36 -4.20
CA LEU A 197 0.55 22.32 -5.13
C LEU A 197 1.69 21.99 -6.10
N GLU A 198 1.93 20.70 -6.34
CA GLU A 198 2.93 20.22 -7.30
C GLU A 198 2.33 19.09 -8.13
N VAL A 199 2.15 19.34 -9.43
CA VAL A 199 1.47 18.44 -10.36
C VAL A 199 2.50 17.72 -11.24
N VAL A 200 2.71 16.44 -10.95
CA VAL A 200 3.70 15.62 -11.64
C VAL A 200 3.01 14.71 -12.66
N ALA A 201 3.25 15.00 -13.92
CA ALA A 201 2.71 14.27 -15.06
C ALA A 201 3.43 12.95 -15.37
N GLY A 202 4.68 12.81 -14.94
CA GLY A 202 5.56 11.67 -15.25
C GLY A 202 5.78 10.72 -14.08
N ALA A 203 6.80 9.87 -14.19
CA ALA A 203 7.22 9.00 -13.10
C ALA A 203 7.78 9.83 -11.93
N ALA A 204 7.29 9.56 -10.72
CA ALA A 204 7.67 10.28 -9.51
C ALA A 204 8.79 9.60 -8.69
N ASP A 205 9.35 8.49 -9.20
CA ASP A 205 10.28 7.63 -8.45
C ASP A 205 11.63 8.31 -8.12
N HIS A 206 11.93 9.45 -8.74
CA HIS A 206 13.12 10.26 -8.49
C HIS A 206 12.83 11.66 -7.93
N LEU A 207 11.57 11.98 -7.59
CA LEU A 207 11.24 13.28 -7.00
C LEU A 207 11.72 13.36 -5.54
N ASP A 208 12.39 14.47 -5.21
CA ASP A 208 12.71 14.79 -3.81
C ASP A 208 11.50 15.43 -3.12
N PHE A 209 10.63 14.58 -2.56
CA PHE A 209 9.42 15.00 -1.86
C PHE A 209 9.71 15.93 -0.67
N LYS A 210 9.16 17.15 -0.75
CA LYS A 210 9.13 18.18 0.30
C LYS A 210 7.86 18.09 1.16
N THR A 211 8.01 18.38 2.45
CA THR A 211 6.96 18.21 3.47
C THR A 211 5.86 19.25 3.43
N ASP A 212 6.12 20.43 2.87
CA ASP A 212 5.22 21.58 2.78
C ASP A 212 4.39 21.62 1.48
N ARG A 213 4.42 20.53 0.71
CA ARG A 213 3.81 20.43 -0.62
C ARG A 213 2.69 19.40 -0.69
N ILE A 214 1.73 19.66 -1.57
CA ILE A 214 0.61 18.79 -1.92
C ILE A 214 0.89 18.25 -3.31
N TYR A 215 1.03 16.94 -3.46
CA TYR A 215 1.42 16.30 -4.73
C TYR A 215 0.23 15.73 -5.46
N VAL A 216 0.12 16.03 -6.75
CA VAL A 216 -0.83 15.42 -7.68
C VAL A 216 -0.03 14.56 -8.66
N LEU A 217 -0.20 13.24 -8.60
CA LEU A 217 0.66 12.27 -9.28
C LEU A 217 -0.15 11.32 -10.19
N MET A 218 0.47 10.78 -11.23
CA MET A 218 -0.12 9.67 -11.99
C MET A 218 -0.24 8.40 -11.13
N LYS A 219 0.81 8.06 -10.39
CA LYS A 219 0.87 6.90 -9.50
C LYS A 219 1.58 7.29 -8.21
N ALA A 220 1.12 6.77 -7.08
CA ALA A 220 1.87 6.89 -5.83
C ALA A 220 3.24 6.18 -5.97
N PRO A 221 4.34 6.79 -5.53
CA PRO A 221 5.63 6.11 -5.49
C PRO A 221 5.57 4.94 -4.48
N ALA A 222 6.44 3.95 -4.65
CA ALA A 222 6.56 2.85 -3.69
C ALA A 222 6.97 3.36 -2.28
N GLU A 223 7.71 4.47 -2.25
CA GLU A 223 8.18 5.11 -1.03
C GLU A 223 7.86 6.61 -1.09
N LEU A 224 7.21 7.13 -0.04
CA LEU A 224 6.90 8.55 0.06
C LEU A 224 7.46 9.11 1.38
N LYS A 225 8.20 10.23 1.30
CA LYS A 225 8.54 11.04 2.48
C LYS A 225 7.25 11.72 2.99
N PRO A 226 7.18 12.19 4.25
CA PRO A 226 6.01 12.95 4.69
C PRO A 226 5.75 14.15 3.76
N VAL A 227 4.50 14.31 3.32
CA VAL A 227 4.03 15.43 2.47
C VAL A 227 2.75 16.01 3.08
N ALA A 228 2.36 17.22 2.66
CA ALA A 228 1.18 17.88 3.20
C ALA A 228 -0.14 17.26 2.67
N GLY A 229 -0.14 16.74 1.45
CA GLY A 229 -1.31 16.09 0.83
C GLY A 229 -0.95 15.32 -0.44
N ILE A 230 -1.80 14.37 -0.83
CA ILE A 230 -1.57 13.50 -1.99
C ILE A 230 -2.86 13.36 -2.80
N ALA A 231 -2.78 13.43 -4.12
CA ALA A 231 -3.85 12.98 -5.00
C ALA A 231 -3.25 12.17 -6.16
N THR A 232 -3.88 11.05 -6.54
CA THR A 232 -3.32 10.10 -7.53
C THR A 232 -4.33 9.68 -8.59
N VAL A 233 -3.87 9.32 -9.80
CA VAL A 233 -4.79 8.81 -10.85
C VAL A 233 -5.22 7.37 -10.58
N SER A 234 -4.33 6.55 -10.04
CA SER A 234 -4.63 5.17 -9.63
C SER A 234 -4.64 5.03 -8.11
N GLU A 235 -5.70 4.44 -7.55
CA GLU A 235 -5.90 4.25 -6.10
C GLU A 235 -4.76 3.48 -5.39
N GLY A 236 -3.98 2.70 -6.13
CA GLY A 236 -3.06 1.75 -5.52
C GLY A 236 -3.84 0.77 -4.64
N ASN A 237 -3.15 0.13 -3.70
CA ASN A 237 -3.80 -0.73 -2.71
C ASN A 237 -4.07 0.04 -1.41
N ALA A 238 -5.31 -0.04 -0.88
CA ALA A 238 -5.74 0.60 0.37
C ALA A 238 -4.88 0.22 1.59
N VAL A 239 -4.21 -0.93 1.56
CA VAL A 239 -3.29 -1.40 2.63
C VAL A 239 -1.81 -1.15 2.33
N SER A 240 -1.50 -0.41 1.25
CA SER A 240 -0.11 -0.06 0.94
C SER A 240 0.52 0.84 2.02
N HIS A 241 1.85 0.79 2.14
CA HIS A 241 2.56 1.65 3.10
C HIS A 241 2.22 3.14 2.96
N VAL A 242 2.05 3.64 1.73
CA VAL A 242 1.68 5.05 1.49
C VAL A 242 0.28 5.35 2.00
N GLN A 243 -0.68 4.45 1.75
CA GLN A 243 -2.07 4.65 2.19
C GLN A 243 -2.20 4.55 3.72
N LEU A 244 -1.53 3.59 4.34
CA LEU A 244 -1.50 3.46 5.80
C LEU A 244 -0.77 4.64 6.46
N LEU A 245 0.33 5.11 5.87
CA LEU A 245 1.05 6.29 6.34
C LEU A 245 0.16 7.52 6.27
N ALA A 246 -0.49 7.75 5.13
CA ALA A 246 -1.39 8.88 4.93
C ALA A 246 -2.54 8.85 5.95
N ARG A 247 -3.12 7.68 6.21
CA ARG A 247 -4.17 7.50 7.20
C ARG A 247 -3.69 7.78 8.63
N ASN A 248 -2.54 7.21 9.02
CA ASN A 248 -2.01 7.34 10.38
C ASN A 248 -1.58 8.78 10.70
N LEU A 249 -1.06 9.49 9.71
CA LEU A 249 -0.67 10.90 9.85
C LEU A 249 -1.81 11.87 9.49
N GLY A 250 -3.00 11.37 9.17
CA GLY A 250 -4.17 12.13 8.73
C GLY A 250 -3.95 12.95 7.46
N ILE A 251 -2.98 12.62 6.63
CA ILE A 251 -2.66 13.35 5.38
C ILE A 251 -3.87 13.21 4.44
N PRO A 252 -4.46 14.33 3.96
CA PRO A 252 -5.55 14.27 3.00
C PRO A 252 -5.09 13.54 1.73
N ASN A 253 -5.86 12.52 1.33
CA ASN A 253 -5.56 11.69 0.17
C ASN A 253 -6.80 11.52 -0.73
N ALA A 254 -6.61 11.58 -2.06
CA ALA A 254 -7.67 11.36 -3.03
C ALA A 254 -7.21 10.62 -4.30
N VAL A 255 -8.17 10.05 -5.01
CA VAL A 255 -8.01 9.54 -6.38
C VAL A 255 -8.71 10.47 -7.34
N LEU A 256 -8.10 10.75 -8.48
CA LEU A 256 -8.65 11.61 -9.51
C LEU A 256 -8.52 11.03 -10.92
N THR A 257 -9.27 11.56 -11.88
CA THR A 257 -9.14 11.15 -13.28
C THR A 257 -7.91 11.80 -13.94
N PRO A 258 -7.35 11.19 -15.02
CA PRO A 258 -6.29 11.81 -15.81
C PRO A 258 -6.66 13.22 -16.32
N GLU A 259 -7.93 13.45 -16.64
CA GLU A 259 -8.46 14.74 -17.08
C GLU A 259 -8.32 15.79 -15.99
N LEU A 260 -8.68 15.45 -14.75
CA LEU A 260 -8.59 16.35 -13.63
C LEU A 260 -7.14 16.63 -13.24
N LEU A 261 -6.23 15.64 -13.37
CA LEU A 261 -4.79 15.87 -13.21
C LEU A 261 -4.30 16.92 -14.20
N ARG A 262 -4.69 16.81 -15.47
CA ARG A 262 -4.32 17.79 -16.51
C ARG A 262 -4.91 19.16 -16.22
N ALA A 263 -6.15 19.23 -15.75
CA ALA A 263 -6.79 20.49 -15.37
C ALA A 263 -6.06 21.18 -14.20
N LEU A 264 -5.59 20.42 -13.20
CA LEU A 264 -4.87 20.97 -12.05
C LEU A 264 -3.47 21.52 -12.42
N ARG A 265 -2.90 21.18 -13.58
CA ARG A 265 -1.59 21.71 -14.02
C ARG A 265 -1.56 23.22 -14.14
N SER A 266 -2.69 23.87 -14.46
CA SER A 266 -2.74 25.33 -14.55
C SER A 266 -2.47 26.01 -13.21
N MET A 267 -2.52 25.26 -12.11
CA MET A 267 -2.36 25.74 -10.73
C MET A 267 -1.08 25.20 -10.09
N ASP A 268 -0.18 24.63 -10.89
CA ASP A 268 1.10 24.13 -10.40
C ASP A 268 1.90 25.26 -9.73
N GLY A 269 2.34 24.99 -8.51
CA GLY A 269 3.08 25.92 -7.67
C GLY A 269 2.25 26.90 -6.84
N GLU A 270 0.92 26.89 -6.92
CA GLU A 270 0.07 27.72 -6.07
C GLU A 270 -0.03 27.18 -4.64
N ARG A 271 -0.26 28.06 -3.66
CA ARG A 271 -0.61 27.63 -2.29
C ARG A 271 -2.10 27.36 -2.21
N VAL A 272 -2.44 26.11 -1.89
CA VAL A 272 -3.84 25.65 -1.88
C VAL A 272 -4.23 25.09 -0.51
N PHE A 273 -5.50 25.24 -0.18
CA PHE A 273 -6.18 24.48 0.86
C PHE A 273 -6.70 23.18 0.26
N TYR A 274 -6.40 22.07 0.93
CA TYR A 274 -6.85 20.75 0.53
C TYR A 274 -7.48 20.02 1.71
N ALA A 275 -8.74 19.66 1.57
CA ALA A 275 -9.48 18.89 2.56
C ALA A 275 -10.19 17.69 1.94
N VAL A 276 -10.19 16.60 2.69
CA VAL A 276 -10.94 15.39 2.40
C VAL A 276 -11.77 15.07 3.63
N SER A 277 -13.08 14.94 3.45
CA SER A 277 -13.99 14.58 4.54
C SER A 277 -13.97 13.08 4.82
N PRO A 278 -14.39 12.62 6.02
CA PRO A 278 -14.61 11.19 6.29
C PRO A 278 -15.58 10.52 5.31
N GLY A 279 -16.49 11.29 4.72
CA GLY A 279 -17.42 10.81 3.69
C GLY A 279 -16.85 10.81 2.26
N GLY A 280 -15.56 11.07 2.08
CA GLY A 280 -14.88 11.05 0.78
C GLY A 280 -15.10 12.28 -0.09
N VAL A 281 -15.69 13.35 0.46
CA VAL A 281 -15.87 14.62 -0.27
C VAL A 281 -14.55 15.38 -0.28
N VAL A 282 -14.16 15.86 -1.45
CA VAL A 282 -12.91 16.58 -1.64
C VAL A 282 -13.16 18.06 -1.87
N ARG A 283 -12.39 18.90 -1.16
CA ARG A 283 -12.32 20.34 -1.37
C ARG A 283 -10.88 20.77 -1.64
N ILE A 284 -10.65 21.37 -2.80
CA ILE A 284 -9.39 22.03 -3.15
C ILE A 284 -9.76 23.47 -3.53
N LYS A 285 -9.20 24.45 -2.81
CA LYS A 285 -9.42 25.89 -3.07
C LYS A 285 -8.13 26.70 -2.84
N ALA A 286 -8.02 27.91 -3.35
CA ALA A 286 -6.82 28.72 -3.12
C ALA A 286 -6.70 29.03 -1.62
N ALA A 287 -5.48 29.04 -1.08
CA ALA A 287 -5.29 29.26 0.36
C ALA A 287 -5.85 30.62 0.83
N ILE A 288 -5.94 31.60 -0.08
CA ILE A 288 -6.53 32.92 0.19
C ILE A 288 -8.05 32.85 0.40
N ASP A 289 -8.72 31.87 -0.20
CA ASP A 289 -10.18 31.72 -0.18
C ASP A 289 -10.68 30.85 0.99
N MET A 290 -9.77 30.49 1.93
CA MET A 290 -10.15 29.75 3.13
C MET A 290 -11.08 30.55 4.03
N THR A 291 -12.15 29.90 4.50
CA THR A 291 -13.04 30.48 5.51
C THR A 291 -12.34 30.55 6.88
N PRO A 292 -12.85 31.37 7.83
CA PRO A 292 -12.30 31.41 9.19
C PRO A 292 -12.27 30.04 9.88
N GLU A 293 -13.29 29.21 9.66
CA GLU A 293 -13.38 27.86 10.22
C GLU A 293 -12.31 26.94 9.64
N GLU A 294 -12.06 27.04 8.33
CA GLU A 294 -11.02 26.25 7.64
C GLU A 294 -9.62 26.62 8.13
N ARG A 295 -9.36 27.90 8.38
CA ARG A 295 -8.09 28.36 8.97
C ARG A 295 -7.90 27.80 10.37
N LEU A 296 -8.94 27.83 11.20
CA LEU A 296 -8.90 27.28 12.56
C LEU A 296 -8.59 25.78 12.57
N LEU A 297 -9.19 25.01 11.64
CA LEU A 297 -8.94 23.58 11.49
C LEU A 297 -7.46 23.28 11.15
N VAL A 298 -6.84 24.09 10.29
CA VAL A 298 -5.43 23.96 9.93
C VAL A 298 -4.52 24.28 11.13
N GLU A 299 -4.81 25.36 11.85
CA GLU A 299 -4.04 25.76 13.04
C GLU A 299 -4.08 24.72 14.16
N GLN A 300 -5.26 24.16 14.44
CA GLN A 300 -5.43 23.13 15.46
C GLN A 300 -4.59 21.89 15.15
N ARG A 301 -4.51 21.50 13.87
CA ARG A 301 -3.69 20.38 13.43
C ARG A 301 -2.19 20.66 13.58
N GLN A 302 -1.71 21.83 13.16
CA GLN A 302 -0.28 22.18 13.28
C GLN A 302 0.19 22.21 14.74
N ARG A 303 -0.67 22.60 15.68
CA ARG A 303 -0.36 22.58 17.13
C ARG A 303 -0.26 21.17 17.71
N ALA A 304 -0.84 20.15 17.08
CA ALA A 304 -0.77 18.77 17.52
C ALA A 304 0.58 18.09 17.16
N GLU A 305 1.31 18.58 16.16
CA GLU A 305 2.60 18.03 15.70
C GLU A 305 3.79 18.42 16.59
N THR A 306 3.73 18.11 17.90
CA THR A 306 4.85 18.32 18.84
C THR A 306 5.88 17.19 18.78
N ARG A 307 7.19 17.53 18.75
CA ARG A 307 8.28 16.52 18.79
C ARG A 307 8.22 15.72 20.10
N ILE A 308 8.51 14.43 20.01
CA ILE A 308 8.37 13.47 21.10
C ILE A 308 9.75 13.08 21.64
N LYS A 309 9.86 12.87 22.95
CA LYS A 309 11.07 12.28 23.55
C LYS A 309 10.88 10.78 23.70
N VAL A 310 11.85 10.00 23.22
CA VAL A 310 11.81 8.54 23.35
C VAL A 310 12.03 8.15 24.82
N PRO A 311 11.16 7.34 25.43
CA PRO A 311 11.27 6.95 26.83
C PRO A 311 12.40 5.92 27.02
N THR A 312 13.60 6.39 27.33
CA THR A 312 14.78 5.53 27.55
C THR A 312 14.79 4.86 28.93
N ASN A 313 14.05 5.39 29.90
CA ASN A 313 13.93 4.85 31.25
C ASN A 313 13.25 3.47 31.32
N ARG A 314 12.50 3.09 30.29
CA ARG A 314 11.83 1.79 30.20
C ARG A 314 12.72 0.72 29.58
N LEU A 315 13.86 1.06 28.98
CA LEU A 315 14.72 0.10 28.30
C LEU A 315 15.39 -0.84 29.29
N ASP A 316 15.18 -2.14 29.11
CA ASP A 316 15.89 -3.21 29.78
C ASP A 316 17.10 -3.63 28.94
N LEU A 317 18.21 -2.93 29.18
CA LEU A 317 19.50 -3.20 28.52
C LEU A 317 20.29 -4.30 29.23
N ALA A 318 19.82 -4.81 30.37
CA ALA A 318 20.45 -5.91 31.09
C ALA A 318 20.07 -7.27 30.48
N SER A 319 18.94 -7.35 29.78
CA SER A 319 18.53 -8.55 29.04
C SER A 319 19.46 -8.84 27.84
N THR A 320 20.42 -9.73 28.07
CA THR A 320 21.52 -10.07 27.14
C THR A 320 21.43 -11.49 26.56
N ARG A 321 20.26 -12.12 26.67
CA ARG A 321 19.99 -13.46 26.13
C ARG A 321 18.99 -13.40 24.98
N LEU A 322 19.15 -14.27 23.99
CA LEU A 322 18.18 -14.46 22.92
C LEU A 322 16.90 -15.08 23.50
N GLN A 323 15.74 -14.55 23.12
CA GLN A 323 14.45 -14.97 23.66
C GLN A 323 13.55 -15.55 22.57
N ALA A 324 12.85 -16.64 22.87
CA ALA A 324 11.92 -17.24 21.93
C ALA A 324 10.72 -16.33 21.68
N LEU A 325 10.21 -16.30 20.45
CA LEU A 325 9.15 -15.37 20.06
C LEU A 325 7.88 -15.55 20.92
N TYR A 326 7.49 -16.80 21.22
CA TYR A 326 6.27 -17.10 21.98
C TYR A 326 6.33 -16.68 23.46
N THR A 327 7.51 -16.34 23.99
CA THR A 327 7.66 -15.85 25.38
C THR A 327 7.41 -14.36 25.51
N LEU A 328 7.40 -13.61 24.40
CA LEU A 328 7.22 -12.15 24.42
C LEU A 328 5.74 -11.77 24.56
N ARG A 329 5.50 -10.59 25.12
CA ARG A 329 4.19 -9.96 25.28
C ARG A 329 4.19 -8.55 24.70
N ALA A 330 3.00 -7.97 24.47
CA ALA A 330 2.89 -6.60 23.99
C ALA A 330 3.60 -5.59 24.93
N SER A 331 3.58 -5.85 26.24
CA SER A 331 4.30 -5.06 27.27
C SER A 331 5.83 -5.07 27.16
N ASP A 332 6.40 -5.94 26.33
CA ASP A 332 7.83 -5.97 26.04
C ASP A 332 8.26 -4.94 25.01
N SER A 333 7.29 -4.33 24.31
CA SER A 333 7.51 -3.24 23.34
C SER A 333 8.16 -2.04 24.02
N GLY A 334 9.26 -1.56 23.45
CA GLY A 334 10.05 -0.45 24.00
C GLY A 334 10.79 -0.77 25.30
N ARG A 335 10.68 -2.01 25.82
CA ARG A 335 11.39 -2.48 27.02
C ARG A 335 12.58 -3.37 26.65
N ILE A 336 12.33 -4.54 26.05
CA ILE A 336 13.40 -5.49 25.65
C ILE A 336 13.57 -5.60 24.14
N CYS A 337 12.52 -5.31 23.38
CA CYS A 337 12.48 -5.34 21.92
C CYS A 337 11.52 -4.28 21.39
N GLY A 338 11.54 -4.08 20.07
CA GLY A 338 10.59 -3.19 19.43
C GLY A 338 9.18 -3.81 19.34
N PRO A 339 8.24 -3.06 18.77
CA PRO A 339 6.85 -3.47 18.70
C PRO A 339 6.55 -4.60 17.75
N LYS A 340 7.30 -4.75 16.65
CA LYS A 340 7.03 -5.83 15.69
C LYS A 340 7.21 -7.18 16.35
N ALA A 341 8.30 -7.34 17.09
CA ALA A 341 8.61 -8.56 17.82
C ALA A 341 7.68 -8.77 19.02
N ALA A 342 7.42 -7.71 19.81
CA ALA A 342 6.52 -7.79 20.96
C ALA A 342 5.09 -8.20 20.54
N ASN A 343 4.53 -7.53 19.53
CA ASN A 343 3.19 -7.83 19.02
C ASN A 343 3.13 -9.19 18.32
N LEU A 344 4.15 -9.56 17.54
CA LEU A 344 4.18 -10.89 16.91
C LEU A 344 4.33 -12.01 17.96
N GLY A 345 5.09 -11.79 19.03
CA GLY A 345 5.20 -12.73 20.13
C GLY A 345 3.90 -12.88 20.92
N GLN A 346 3.19 -11.79 21.14
CA GLN A 346 1.83 -11.81 21.70
C GLN A 346 0.88 -12.63 20.83
N LEU A 347 0.91 -12.43 19.51
CA LEU A 347 0.14 -13.25 18.56
C LEU A 347 0.58 -14.73 18.59
N SER A 348 1.88 -15.01 18.67
CA SER A 348 2.40 -16.38 18.77
C SER A 348 1.90 -17.08 20.03
N SER A 349 1.72 -16.35 21.13
CA SER A 349 1.16 -16.87 22.38
C SER A 349 -0.36 -17.08 22.29
N LEU A 350 -1.10 -16.17 21.66
CA LEU A 350 -2.56 -16.25 21.53
C LEU A 350 -3.04 -17.26 20.48
N PHE A 351 -2.18 -17.54 19.49
CA PHE A 351 -2.43 -18.43 18.35
C PHE A 351 -1.28 -19.44 18.15
N PRO A 352 -1.08 -20.39 19.08
CA PRO A 352 0.00 -21.37 18.97
C PRO A 352 -0.06 -22.17 17.67
N GLY A 353 1.09 -22.38 17.04
CA GLY A 353 1.21 -23.11 15.76
C GLY A 353 0.72 -22.36 14.52
N ARG A 354 0.18 -21.14 14.66
CA ARG A 354 -0.25 -20.30 13.53
C ARG A 354 0.70 -19.15 13.20
N VAL A 355 1.71 -18.93 14.04
CA VAL A 355 2.79 -17.97 13.81
C VAL A 355 4.07 -18.75 13.54
N ALA A 356 4.85 -18.32 12.54
CA ALA A 356 6.11 -18.96 12.21
C ALA A 356 7.06 -18.97 13.43
N PRO A 357 7.79 -20.06 13.69
CA PRO A 357 8.76 -20.10 14.76
C PRO A 357 9.85 -19.05 14.58
N GLY A 358 10.27 -18.45 15.69
CA GLY A 358 11.25 -17.37 15.69
C GLY A 358 11.80 -17.09 17.08
N PHE A 359 12.79 -16.22 17.12
CA PHE A 359 13.35 -15.66 18.34
C PHE A 359 13.89 -14.26 18.07
N ILE A 360 14.17 -13.53 19.16
CA ILE A 360 14.70 -12.17 19.08
C ILE A 360 16.14 -12.08 19.56
N ILE A 361 16.83 -11.06 19.04
CA ILE A 361 18.03 -10.48 19.63
C ILE A 361 17.61 -9.19 20.34
N PRO A 362 17.56 -9.14 21.69
CA PRO A 362 17.09 -7.97 22.43
C PRO A 362 17.99 -6.73 22.34
N PHE A 363 17.45 -5.59 22.79
CA PHE A 363 18.21 -4.33 22.90
C PHE A 363 19.48 -4.46 23.74
N GLY A 364 19.43 -5.21 24.86
CA GLY A 364 20.58 -5.41 25.73
C GLY A 364 21.74 -6.15 25.04
N VAL A 365 21.43 -7.10 24.15
CA VAL A 365 22.47 -7.78 23.33
C VAL A 365 23.14 -6.79 22.39
N PHE A 366 22.37 -5.96 21.68
CA PHE A 366 22.95 -4.90 20.84
C PHE A 366 23.79 -3.93 21.67
N ARG A 367 23.26 -3.45 22.80
CA ARG A 367 23.97 -2.55 23.71
C ARG A 367 25.31 -3.12 24.11
N GLN A 368 25.33 -4.33 24.65
CA GLN A 368 26.53 -5.01 25.10
C GLN A 368 27.49 -5.36 23.95
N HIS A 369 26.95 -5.70 22.78
CA HIS A 369 27.75 -5.99 21.59
C HIS A 369 28.55 -4.76 21.13
N MET A 370 27.93 -3.58 21.19
CA MET A 370 28.50 -2.32 20.78
C MET A 370 29.48 -1.69 21.80
N ASP A 371 29.68 -2.29 22.98
CA ASP A 371 30.79 -1.94 23.89
C ASP A 371 32.17 -2.34 23.36
N GLN A 372 32.20 -3.19 22.32
CA GLN A 372 33.47 -3.54 21.67
C GLN A 372 34.11 -2.31 21.04
N ARG A 373 35.44 -2.37 20.93
CA ARG A 373 36.19 -1.36 20.19
C ARG A 373 35.67 -1.29 18.75
N MET A 374 35.32 -0.09 18.32
CA MET A 374 34.84 0.16 16.96
C MET A 374 36.00 -0.06 15.97
N PRO A 375 35.80 -0.87 14.90
CA PRO A 375 36.84 -1.07 13.88
C PRO A 375 37.39 0.24 13.34
N GLY A 376 38.71 0.41 13.37
CA GLY A 376 39.39 1.61 12.86
C GLY A 376 39.30 2.85 13.75
N LYS A 377 38.75 2.75 14.97
CA LYS A 377 38.66 3.88 15.93
C LYS A 377 39.26 3.50 17.29
N ALA A 378 39.47 4.51 18.15
CA ALA A 378 40.04 4.32 19.49
C ALA A 378 38.99 3.91 20.54
N GLY A 379 37.75 4.40 20.40
CA GLY A 379 36.65 4.15 21.34
C GLY A 379 35.68 3.06 20.91
N SER A 380 34.60 2.93 21.69
CA SER A 380 33.44 2.09 21.35
C SER A 380 32.55 2.77 20.31
N TYR A 381 31.58 2.01 19.82
CA TYR A 381 30.49 2.54 18.99
C TYR A 381 29.77 3.71 19.69
N TRP A 382 29.55 3.61 21.01
CA TRP A 382 28.81 4.61 21.78
C TRP A 382 29.56 5.92 21.92
N ASP A 383 30.89 5.85 22.05
CA ASP A 383 31.75 7.04 22.12
C ASP A 383 31.68 7.81 20.79
N PHE A 384 31.82 7.11 19.67
CA PHE A 384 31.76 7.72 18.35
C PHE A 384 30.39 8.35 18.05
N LEU A 385 29.29 7.69 18.43
CA LEU A 385 27.94 8.22 18.26
C LEU A 385 27.75 9.49 19.10
N ARG A 386 28.14 9.46 20.38
CA ARG A 386 28.04 10.61 21.28
C ARG A 386 28.83 11.81 20.76
N GLU A 387 30.08 11.60 20.35
CA GLU A 387 30.92 12.64 19.77
C GLU A 387 30.29 13.26 18.52
N THR A 388 29.66 12.44 17.67
CA THR A 388 28.98 12.91 16.44
C THR A 388 27.88 13.92 16.76
N PHE A 389 27.00 13.59 17.72
CA PHE A 389 25.87 14.46 18.08
C PHE A 389 26.30 15.67 18.91
N VAL A 390 27.30 15.54 19.78
CA VAL A 390 27.88 16.67 20.53
C VAL A 390 28.51 17.69 19.58
N ALA A 391 29.28 17.23 18.59
CA ALA A 391 29.87 18.10 17.58
C ALA A 391 28.79 18.84 16.77
N ALA A 392 27.77 18.12 16.31
CA ALA A 392 26.66 18.73 15.57
C ALA A 392 25.89 19.78 16.41
N ALA A 393 25.67 19.51 17.71
CA ALA A 393 25.05 20.47 18.60
C ALA A 393 25.90 21.73 18.83
N ALA A 394 27.23 21.59 18.90
CA ALA A 394 28.15 22.72 19.03
C ALA A 394 28.16 23.59 17.77
N GLU A 395 28.15 22.99 16.58
CA GLU A 395 28.09 23.70 15.30
C GLU A 395 26.79 24.45 15.08
N ARG A 396 25.64 23.86 15.48
CA ARG A 396 24.34 24.56 15.48
C ARG A 396 24.39 25.80 16.36
N LYS A 397 25.00 25.71 17.55
CA LYS A 397 25.21 26.89 18.43
C LYS A 397 26.16 27.92 17.83
N ALA A 398 27.10 27.50 16.99
CA ALA A 398 28.05 28.35 16.30
C ALA A 398 27.50 29.01 15.01
N GLY A 399 26.21 28.79 14.68
CA GLY A 399 25.54 29.47 13.57
C GLY A 399 25.47 28.69 12.25
N SER A 400 25.88 27.41 12.23
CA SER A 400 25.63 26.54 11.06
C SER A 400 24.13 26.34 10.85
N THR A 401 23.71 26.21 9.59
CA THR A 401 22.33 25.84 9.27
C THR A 401 22.04 24.40 9.70
N GLU A 402 20.77 24.07 9.94
CA GLU A 402 20.36 22.68 10.25
C GLU A 402 20.79 21.70 9.15
N GLN A 403 20.70 22.11 7.88
CA GLN A 403 21.07 21.28 6.74
C GLN A 403 22.57 20.93 6.73
N GLU A 404 23.44 21.88 7.06
CA GLU A 404 24.89 21.65 7.12
C GLU A 404 25.28 20.74 8.28
N ALA A 405 24.68 20.96 9.46
CA ALA A 405 24.90 20.12 10.63
C ALA A 405 24.44 18.68 10.38
N ASP A 406 23.26 18.50 9.80
CA ASP A 406 22.69 17.19 9.47
C ASP A 406 23.54 16.47 8.40
N GLN A 407 24.03 17.18 7.39
CA GLN A 407 24.91 16.59 6.37
C GLN A 407 26.21 16.01 6.97
N ARG A 408 26.81 16.71 7.94
CA ARG A 408 28.01 16.22 8.64
C ARG A 408 27.70 15.01 9.53
N VAL A 409 26.55 15.01 10.21
CA VAL A 409 26.08 13.83 10.94
C VAL A 409 25.92 12.63 10.00
N LEU A 410 25.33 12.81 8.82
CA LEU A 410 25.14 11.75 7.84
C LEU A 410 26.46 11.11 7.36
N VAL A 411 27.50 11.91 7.17
CA VAL A 411 28.85 11.40 6.84
C VAL A 411 29.41 10.53 7.96
N ARG A 412 29.35 11.02 9.22
CA ARG A 412 29.81 10.23 10.37
C ARG A 412 28.97 8.97 10.59
N LEU A 413 27.65 9.04 10.38
CA LEU A 413 26.78 7.87 10.43
C LEU A 413 27.12 6.86 9.31
N ALA A 414 27.66 7.29 8.17
CA ALA A 414 28.15 6.37 7.15
C ALA A 414 29.36 5.56 7.63
N GLU A 415 30.34 6.21 8.26
CA GLU A 415 31.49 5.53 8.88
C GLU A 415 31.04 4.54 9.98
N LEU A 416 30.03 4.93 10.76
CA LEU A 416 29.46 4.10 11.81
C LEU A 416 28.84 2.81 11.26
N ARG A 417 28.03 2.92 10.19
CA ARG A 417 27.40 1.77 9.53
C ARG A 417 28.46 0.80 9.01
N ASP A 418 29.46 1.33 8.34
CA ASP A 418 30.59 0.57 7.81
C ASP A 418 31.35 -0.20 8.90
N ALA A 419 31.54 0.42 10.06
CA ALA A 419 32.18 -0.23 11.20
C ALA A 419 31.32 -1.34 11.81
N ILE A 420 29.99 -1.12 11.95
CA ILE A 420 29.05 -2.16 12.40
C ILE A 420 29.07 -3.36 11.45
N GLU A 421 29.07 -3.11 10.14
CA GLU A 421 29.05 -4.18 9.12
C GLU A 421 30.32 -5.05 9.11
N ARG A 422 31.44 -4.52 9.60
CA ARG A 422 32.74 -5.22 9.70
C ARG A 422 33.04 -5.79 11.09
N MET A 423 32.29 -5.38 12.12
CA MET A 423 32.55 -5.77 13.50
C MET A 423 32.29 -7.28 13.71
N PRO A 424 33.28 -8.06 14.23
CA PRO A 424 33.06 -9.46 14.54
C PRO A 424 31.94 -9.62 15.57
N LEU A 425 31.06 -10.61 15.36
CA LEU A 425 30.07 -10.95 16.38
C LEU A 425 30.78 -11.60 17.58
N LYS A 426 30.34 -11.28 18.80
CA LYS A 426 30.89 -11.91 20.02
C LYS A 426 30.72 -13.43 19.95
N ALA A 427 31.72 -14.18 20.39
CA ALA A 427 31.72 -15.64 20.30
C ALA A 427 30.52 -16.27 21.04
N GLU A 428 30.15 -15.69 22.19
CA GLU A 428 29.01 -16.12 22.99
C GLU A 428 27.69 -15.91 22.25
N LEU A 429 27.56 -14.82 21.50
CA LEU A 429 26.38 -14.54 20.67
C LEU A 429 26.26 -15.55 19.53
N VAL A 430 27.37 -15.88 18.85
CA VAL A 430 27.38 -16.87 17.76
C VAL A 430 27.03 -18.27 18.31
N ALA A 431 27.58 -18.65 19.46
CA ALA A 431 27.24 -19.91 20.12
C ALA A 431 25.75 -19.97 20.51
N GLU A 432 25.20 -18.87 21.06
CA GLU A 432 23.78 -18.80 21.40
C GLU A 432 22.89 -18.86 20.16
N LEU A 433 23.26 -18.19 19.06
CA LEU A 433 22.56 -18.30 17.76
C LEU A 433 22.48 -19.75 17.30
N ARG A 434 23.61 -20.48 17.25
CA ARG A 434 23.65 -21.90 16.88
C ARG A 434 22.68 -22.74 17.72
N SER A 435 22.70 -22.53 19.04
CA SER A 435 21.80 -23.21 19.99
C SER A 435 20.32 -22.90 19.74
N ARG A 436 19.97 -21.62 19.54
CA ARG A 436 18.58 -21.19 19.29
C ARG A 436 18.04 -21.68 17.96
N PHE A 437 18.85 -21.74 16.91
CA PHE A 437 18.45 -22.33 15.63
C PHE A 437 18.03 -23.80 15.80
N ALA A 438 18.89 -24.60 16.43
CA ALA A 438 18.61 -26.01 16.67
C ALA A 438 17.34 -26.21 17.54
N ALA A 439 17.22 -25.42 18.62
CA ALA A 439 16.13 -25.58 19.58
C ALA A 439 14.77 -25.03 19.11
N LEU A 440 14.75 -23.93 18.34
CA LEU A 440 13.52 -23.17 18.06
C LEU A 440 13.09 -23.20 16.59
N LEU A 441 14.04 -23.38 15.65
CA LEU A 441 13.76 -23.30 14.21
C LEU A 441 13.73 -24.67 13.54
N GLY A 442 14.06 -25.75 14.28
CA GLY A 442 13.94 -27.14 13.82
C GLY A 442 15.14 -27.64 13.02
N GLY A 443 16.30 -26.99 13.11
CA GLY A 443 17.53 -27.42 12.46
C GLY A 443 18.73 -26.52 12.79
N PRO A 444 19.96 -26.96 12.52
CA PRO A 444 21.15 -26.15 12.78
C PRO A 444 21.18 -24.90 11.90
N ILE A 445 21.84 -23.86 12.40
CA ILE A 445 22.15 -22.67 11.60
C ILE A 445 22.91 -23.10 10.32
N GLY A 446 22.65 -22.43 9.20
CA GLY A 446 23.20 -22.84 7.92
C GLY A 446 22.29 -23.76 7.10
N THR A 447 21.22 -24.31 7.69
CA THR A 447 20.28 -25.23 7.00
C THR A 447 18.85 -24.71 6.95
N VAL A 448 18.45 -23.90 7.94
CA VAL A 448 17.09 -23.37 8.03
C VAL A 448 17.06 -21.96 7.43
N PRO A 449 16.26 -21.71 6.38
CA PRO A 449 16.08 -20.37 5.86
C PRO A 449 15.35 -19.48 6.87
N VAL A 450 15.83 -18.25 7.05
CA VAL A 450 15.23 -17.26 7.95
C VAL A 450 15.09 -15.88 7.33
N PHE A 451 14.12 -15.11 7.81
CA PHE A 451 14.07 -13.67 7.67
C PHE A 451 14.77 -13.03 8.87
N VAL A 452 15.60 -12.03 8.60
CA VAL A 452 16.22 -11.19 9.63
C VAL A 452 15.61 -9.81 9.51
N ARG A 453 14.80 -9.43 10.51
CA ARG A 453 14.00 -8.20 10.51
C ARG A 453 14.47 -7.27 11.62
N SER A 454 14.68 -6.02 11.27
CA SER A 454 14.88 -4.93 12.23
C SER A 454 13.61 -4.61 13.01
N ASP A 455 13.79 -4.23 14.27
CA ASP A 455 12.74 -3.70 15.12
C ASP A 455 13.34 -2.77 16.19
N THR A 456 12.87 -1.54 16.34
CA THR A 456 13.53 -0.54 17.21
C THR A 456 12.64 -0.06 18.36
N ASN A 457 13.27 0.52 19.39
CA ASN A 457 12.59 1.13 20.54
C ASN A 457 11.74 2.37 20.22
N MET A 458 11.71 2.81 18.96
CA MET A 458 11.05 4.04 18.53
C MET A 458 9.84 3.81 17.64
N GLU A 459 9.60 2.57 17.17
CA GLU A 459 8.58 2.30 16.15
C GLU A 459 7.12 2.43 16.65
N ASP A 460 6.91 2.49 17.98
CA ASP A 460 5.59 2.53 18.65
C ASP A 460 5.21 3.92 19.17
N LEU A 461 6.00 4.95 18.87
CA LEU A 461 5.71 6.31 19.34
C LEU A 461 4.48 6.85 18.61
N LYS A 462 3.60 7.52 19.38
CA LYS A 462 2.43 8.22 18.85
C LYS A 462 2.86 9.10 17.67
N ASP A 463 2.16 9.03 16.54
CA ASP A 463 2.46 9.79 15.31
C ASP A 463 3.81 9.47 14.62
N PHE A 464 4.49 8.37 14.99
CA PHE A 464 5.68 7.86 14.31
C PHE A 464 5.48 6.39 13.90
N THR A 465 5.53 6.10 12.60
CA THR A 465 5.48 4.72 12.11
C THR A 465 6.79 4.32 11.45
N GLY A 466 7.43 3.25 11.92
CA GLY A 466 8.66 2.70 11.34
C GLY A 466 8.51 1.98 9.99
N ALA A 467 7.34 2.08 9.35
CA ALA A 467 7.03 1.37 8.11
C ALA A 467 7.99 1.77 6.97
N GLY A 468 8.71 0.79 6.44
CA GLY A 468 9.70 1.00 5.38
C GLY A 468 10.99 1.72 5.81
N LEU A 469 11.20 2.03 7.09
CA LEU A 469 12.41 2.73 7.54
C LEU A 469 13.61 1.80 7.77
N ASN A 470 13.35 0.54 8.10
CA ASN A 470 14.38 -0.38 8.59
C ASN A 470 14.54 -1.61 7.67
N LEU A 471 15.77 -2.15 7.59
CA LEU A 471 16.13 -3.22 6.66
C LEU A 471 15.53 -4.57 7.09
N THR A 472 14.92 -5.26 6.15
CA THR A 472 14.62 -6.70 6.25
C THR A 472 15.49 -7.46 5.25
N VAL A 473 16.19 -8.49 5.70
CA VAL A 473 16.94 -9.39 4.83
C VAL A 473 16.15 -10.69 4.69
N PRO A 474 15.58 -10.97 3.50
CA PRO A 474 14.70 -12.11 3.31
C PRO A 474 15.46 -13.41 3.06
N ASN A 475 14.95 -14.51 3.62
CA ASN A 475 15.28 -15.88 3.24
C ASN A 475 16.78 -16.21 3.18
N VAL A 476 17.55 -15.85 4.22
CA VAL A 476 18.97 -16.21 4.34
C VAL A 476 19.14 -17.58 4.98
N VAL A 477 20.10 -18.37 4.49
CA VAL A 477 20.29 -19.77 4.88
C VAL A 477 21.63 -20.02 5.55
N THR A 478 22.74 -19.68 4.90
CA THR A 478 24.09 -19.99 5.39
C THR A 478 24.40 -19.20 6.67
N GLU A 479 25.22 -19.79 7.56
CA GLU A 479 25.60 -19.14 8.82
C GLU A 479 26.27 -17.78 8.58
N ASP A 480 27.22 -17.71 7.65
CA ASP A 480 27.90 -16.46 7.29
C ASP A 480 26.92 -15.40 6.77
N ALA A 481 25.94 -15.79 5.95
CA ALA A 481 24.93 -14.87 5.44
C ALA A 481 23.99 -14.38 6.55
N ILE A 482 23.65 -15.23 7.52
CA ILE A 482 22.85 -14.86 8.69
C ILE A 482 23.62 -13.88 9.58
N VAL A 483 24.89 -14.18 9.88
CA VAL A 483 25.77 -13.29 10.65
C VAL A 483 25.91 -11.93 9.95
N GLN A 484 26.11 -11.92 8.64
CA GLN A 484 26.19 -10.68 7.88
C GLN A 484 24.85 -9.93 7.85
N ALA A 485 23.72 -10.65 7.72
CA ALA A 485 22.40 -10.05 7.78
C ALA A 485 22.15 -9.35 9.13
N ILE A 486 22.54 -9.96 10.25
CA ILE A 486 22.44 -9.35 11.59
C ILE A 486 23.17 -8.00 11.63
N ARG A 487 24.41 -7.94 11.14
CA ARG A 487 25.20 -6.70 11.11
C ARG A 487 24.56 -5.62 10.23
N ARG A 488 24.13 -5.98 9.01
CA ARG A 488 23.48 -5.05 8.07
C ARG A 488 22.17 -4.50 8.64
N VAL A 489 21.42 -5.33 9.35
CA VAL A 489 20.18 -4.93 10.00
C VAL A 489 20.46 -3.98 11.17
N TRP A 490 21.48 -4.26 12.00
CA TRP A 490 21.92 -3.34 13.05
C TRP A 490 22.44 -2.00 12.52
N ALA A 491 23.06 -1.97 11.34
CA ALA A 491 23.49 -0.73 10.69
C ALA A 491 22.34 0.07 10.07
N SER A 492 21.21 -0.57 9.75
CA SER A 492 20.14 0.04 8.95
C SER A 492 19.47 1.30 9.53
N PRO A 493 19.26 1.44 10.87
CA PRO A 493 18.63 2.65 11.42
C PRO A 493 19.41 3.94 11.13
N TYR A 494 20.73 3.84 10.92
CA TYR A 494 21.63 4.98 10.73
C TYR A 494 21.72 5.44 9.27
N ARG A 495 20.89 4.91 8.38
CA ARG A 495 20.76 5.43 7.00
C ARG A 495 20.08 6.80 6.99
N GLU A 496 20.29 7.55 5.92
CA GLU A 496 19.73 8.90 5.76
C GLU A 496 18.23 8.97 6.03
N ARG A 497 17.45 8.05 5.45
CA ARG A 497 16.00 7.98 5.67
C ARG A 497 15.63 7.77 7.14
N GLY A 498 16.29 6.83 7.81
CA GLY A 498 16.06 6.53 9.23
C GLY A 498 16.50 7.67 10.15
N TYR A 499 17.55 8.40 9.76
CA TYR A 499 18.02 9.60 10.47
C TYR A 499 17.06 10.78 10.30
N GLY A 500 16.70 11.14 9.07
CA GLY A 500 15.84 12.30 8.78
C GLY A 500 14.46 12.20 9.43
N TRP A 501 13.89 11.00 9.50
CA TRP A 501 12.66 10.74 10.26
C TRP A 501 12.84 11.01 11.76
N ARG A 502 13.92 10.51 12.37
CA ARG A 502 14.18 10.72 13.81
C ARG A 502 14.45 12.18 14.13
N GLN A 503 15.24 12.87 13.30
CA GLN A 503 15.58 14.28 13.49
C GLN A 503 14.34 15.20 13.49
N LYS A 504 13.33 14.86 12.68
CA LYS A 504 12.08 15.64 12.57
C LYS A 504 11.18 15.46 13.79
N TYR A 505 10.98 14.22 14.22
CA TYR A 505 9.93 13.87 15.19
C TYR A 505 10.45 13.68 16.61
N LEU A 506 11.76 13.48 16.80
CA LEU A 506 12.33 13.13 18.10
C LEU A 506 13.21 14.23 18.69
N LEU A 507 13.16 14.35 20.01
CA LEU A 507 14.03 15.25 20.77
C LEU A 507 15.40 14.63 21.10
N ASN A 508 15.52 13.30 21.03
CA ASN A 508 16.72 12.52 21.29
C ASN A 508 16.93 11.46 20.19
N PRO A 509 17.21 11.88 18.94
CA PRO A 509 17.36 10.99 17.79
C PRO A 509 18.51 9.97 17.91
N GLU A 510 19.48 10.22 18.80
CA GLU A 510 20.64 9.38 19.07
C GLU A 510 20.31 8.09 19.86
N ASP A 511 19.22 8.07 20.63
CA ASP A 511 18.86 6.96 21.53
C ASP A 511 18.15 5.79 20.82
N VAL A 512 18.73 5.34 19.70
CA VAL A 512 18.25 4.19 18.93
C VAL A 512 18.89 2.90 19.43
N TYR A 513 18.02 1.95 19.80
CA TYR A 513 18.38 0.58 20.14
C TYR A 513 17.60 -0.37 19.21
N PRO A 514 18.26 -0.99 18.22
CA PRO A 514 17.65 -2.02 17.40
C PRO A 514 17.69 -3.38 18.10
N SER A 515 16.53 -4.02 18.17
CA SER A 515 16.36 -5.45 18.33
C SER A 515 16.21 -6.11 16.96
N LEU A 516 16.46 -7.42 16.89
CA LEU A 516 16.22 -8.20 15.68
C LEU A 516 15.20 -9.28 15.94
N LEU A 517 14.35 -9.52 14.96
CA LEU A 517 13.48 -10.68 14.89
C LEU A 517 14.04 -11.63 13.83
N ILE A 518 14.44 -12.83 14.26
CA ILE A 518 14.83 -13.94 13.39
C ILE A 518 13.65 -14.90 13.31
N LEU A 519 13.07 -15.00 12.12
CA LEU A 519 11.86 -15.77 11.87
C LEU A 519 12.14 -16.83 10.82
N ARG A 520 11.72 -18.08 11.04
CA ARG A 520 11.79 -19.12 10.00
C ARG A 520 11.05 -18.66 8.75
N SER A 521 11.68 -18.80 7.60
CA SER A 521 11.07 -18.49 6.31
C SER A 521 9.95 -19.48 6.01
N VAL A 522 8.80 -18.95 5.57
CA VAL A 522 7.66 -19.75 5.14
C VAL A 522 7.35 -19.36 3.70
N ASN A 523 7.57 -20.29 2.78
CA ASN A 523 7.12 -20.11 1.40
C ASN A 523 5.60 -20.31 1.37
N VAL A 524 4.86 -19.37 0.80
CA VAL A 524 3.40 -19.41 0.75
C VAL A 524 2.91 -19.12 -0.66
N ASP A 525 1.77 -19.71 -1.01
CA ASP A 525 1.11 -19.47 -2.30
C ASP A 525 0.43 -18.09 -2.33
N LYS A 526 -0.02 -17.61 -1.17
CA LYS A 526 -0.79 -16.37 -0.99
C LYS A 526 -0.34 -15.69 0.30
N SER A 527 -0.23 -14.36 0.27
CA SER A 527 -0.01 -13.55 1.47
C SER A 527 -0.75 -12.23 1.36
N GLY A 528 -1.06 -11.63 2.51
CA GLY A 528 -1.89 -10.45 2.53
C GLY A 528 -2.02 -9.80 3.89
N VAL A 529 -2.85 -8.77 3.93
CA VAL A 529 -3.20 -8.00 5.12
C VAL A 529 -4.68 -8.22 5.41
N LEU A 530 -4.99 -8.37 6.70
CA LEU A 530 -6.34 -8.42 7.22
C LEU A 530 -6.49 -7.31 8.26
N ILE A 531 -7.52 -6.47 8.10
CA ILE A 531 -7.83 -5.36 8.99
C ILE A 531 -9.23 -5.57 9.54
N THR A 532 -9.32 -5.76 10.86
CA THR A 532 -10.57 -6.06 11.57
C THR A 532 -11.38 -4.82 11.94
N ALA A 533 -10.91 -3.63 11.58
CA ALA A 533 -11.64 -2.38 11.70
C ALA A 533 -12.13 -1.94 10.31
N GLY A 534 -13.36 -1.43 10.21
CA GLY A 534 -13.91 -0.96 8.93
C GLY A 534 -13.19 0.28 8.44
N ILE A 535 -12.16 0.09 7.62
CA ILE A 535 -11.38 1.18 7.05
C ILE A 535 -12.05 1.82 5.84
N THR A 536 -12.97 1.10 5.18
CA THR A 536 -13.63 1.49 3.92
C THR A 536 -14.97 2.18 4.13
N SER A 537 -15.85 1.64 4.97
CA SER A 537 -17.16 2.24 5.25
C SER A 537 -17.21 3.02 6.58
N GLY A 538 -16.22 2.82 7.46
CA GLY A 538 -16.25 3.29 8.85
C GLY A 538 -16.98 2.37 9.83
N ALA A 539 -17.63 1.29 9.38
CA ALA A 539 -18.34 0.35 10.25
C ALA A 539 -17.37 -0.58 11.01
N SER A 540 -17.43 -0.59 12.35
CA SER A 540 -16.47 -1.31 13.20
C SER A 540 -16.52 -2.84 13.05
N ASP A 541 -17.61 -3.39 12.51
CA ASP A 541 -17.82 -4.82 12.32
C ASP A 541 -17.37 -5.35 10.95
N GLU A 542 -16.90 -4.49 10.06
CA GLU A 542 -16.37 -4.88 8.74
C GLU A 542 -14.90 -5.28 8.78
N THR A 543 -14.53 -6.31 8.01
CA THR A 543 -13.15 -6.76 7.85
C THR A 543 -12.67 -6.50 6.43
N ASN A 544 -11.57 -5.77 6.29
CA ASN A 544 -10.92 -5.55 5.00
C ASN A 544 -9.80 -6.56 4.83
N VAL A 545 -9.75 -7.18 3.66
CA VAL A 545 -8.79 -8.23 3.30
C VAL A 545 -8.13 -7.81 2.00
N ALA A 546 -6.81 -7.88 1.91
CA ALA A 546 -6.06 -7.58 0.69
C ALA A 546 -4.92 -8.57 0.51
N PHE A 547 -4.94 -9.38 -0.56
CA PHE A 547 -4.03 -10.50 -0.78
C PHE A 547 -3.41 -10.50 -2.18
N ASN A 548 -2.17 -10.98 -2.23
CA ASN A 548 -1.44 -11.28 -3.46
C ASN A 548 -0.93 -12.71 -3.46
N ARG A 549 -0.51 -13.18 -4.63
CA ARG A 549 0.23 -14.45 -4.76
C ARG A 549 1.62 -14.29 -4.16
N GLY A 550 2.19 -15.39 -3.68
CA GLY A 550 3.54 -15.41 -3.12
C GLY A 550 3.69 -14.67 -1.80
N VAL A 551 4.94 -14.36 -1.45
CA VAL A 551 5.34 -13.74 -0.18
C VAL A 551 5.42 -12.21 -0.30
N GLY A 552 4.81 -11.49 0.65
CA GLY A 552 5.00 -10.05 0.87
C GLY A 552 4.19 -9.12 -0.03
N GLY A 553 3.44 -9.64 -1.01
CA GLY A 553 2.96 -8.82 -2.12
C GLY A 553 2.00 -7.67 -1.76
N ALA A 554 1.08 -7.85 -0.81
CA ALA A 554 0.03 -6.86 -0.57
C ALA A 554 0.51 -5.55 0.11
N VAL A 555 1.62 -5.58 0.84
CA VAL A 555 2.10 -4.42 1.63
C VAL A 555 2.97 -3.46 0.82
N ASP A 556 3.66 -3.96 -0.21
CA ASP A 556 4.64 -3.23 -1.01
C ASP A 556 4.00 -2.38 -2.14
N GLY A 557 2.75 -1.93 -1.94
CA GLY A 557 2.06 -1.07 -2.91
C GLY A 557 1.57 -1.76 -4.18
N GLN A 558 1.75 -3.08 -4.29
CA GLN A 558 1.21 -3.85 -5.40
C GLN A 558 -0.33 -3.84 -5.38
N ALA A 559 -0.94 -3.84 -6.56
CA ALA A 559 -2.39 -3.96 -6.69
C ALA A 559 -2.85 -5.36 -6.26
N ALA A 560 -3.48 -5.42 -5.09
CA ALA A 560 -3.88 -6.67 -4.43
C ALA A 560 -5.37 -6.98 -4.58
N GLU A 561 -5.69 -8.27 -4.60
CA GLU A 561 -7.08 -8.73 -4.56
C GLU A 561 -7.69 -8.43 -3.20
N SER A 562 -8.65 -7.52 -3.18
CA SER A 562 -9.16 -6.88 -1.98
C SER A 562 -10.65 -7.11 -1.81
N TYR A 563 -11.05 -7.55 -0.62
CA TYR A 563 -12.43 -7.84 -0.24
C TYR A 563 -12.84 -7.08 1.02
N LEU A 564 -14.12 -6.71 1.06
CA LEU A 564 -14.83 -6.34 2.27
C LEU A 564 -15.68 -7.51 2.75
N LEU A 565 -15.39 -8.01 3.94
CA LEU A 565 -16.16 -9.07 4.60
C LEU A 565 -17.06 -8.45 5.67
N LYS A 566 -18.37 -8.63 5.51
CA LYS A 566 -19.39 -8.09 6.42
C LYS A 566 -19.85 -9.13 7.43
N SER A 567 -20.41 -8.66 8.54
CA SER A 567 -20.91 -9.50 9.64
C SER A 567 -22.08 -10.39 9.23
N ASP A 568 -22.91 -9.93 8.28
CA ASP A 568 -24.03 -10.66 7.68
C ASP A 568 -23.61 -11.79 6.72
N GLY A 569 -22.30 -11.99 6.51
CA GLY A 569 -21.74 -12.99 5.59
C GLY A 569 -21.52 -12.49 4.16
N SER A 570 -21.93 -11.26 3.85
CA SER A 570 -21.69 -10.64 2.55
C SER A 570 -20.20 -10.45 2.29
N ARG A 571 -19.80 -10.64 1.03
CA ARG A 571 -18.41 -10.47 0.56
C ARG A 571 -18.44 -9.58 -0.66
N VAL A 572 -17.78 -8.44 -0.59
CA VAL A 572 -17.75 -7.48 -1.68
C VAL A 572 -16.32 -7.40 -2.20
N LEU A 573 -16.11 -7.77 -3.47
CA LEU A 573 -14.83 -7.55 -4.14
C LEU A 573 -14.66 -6.03 -4.35
N LEU A 574 -13.61 -5.46 -3.75
CA LEU A 574 -13.27 -4.06 -3.87
C LEU A 574 -12.37 -3.81 -5.09
N SER A 575 -11.37 -4.67 -5.28
CA SER A 575 -10.41 -4.59 -6.38
C SER A 575 -9.77 -5.94 -6.66
N PRO A 576 -9.59 -6.37 -7.92
CA PRO A 576 -8.81 -7.55 -8.26
C PRO A 576 -7.30 -7.27 -8.19
N ALA A 577 -6.51 -8.33 -8.07
CA ALA A 577 -5.07 -8.19 -8.21
C ALA A 577 -4.68 -7.84 -9.65
N ARG A 578 -3.67 -6.98 -9.79
CA ARG A 578 -3.12 -6.55 -11.09
C ARG A 578 -1.60 -6.68 -11.14
N GLU A 579 -1.08 -7.59 -10.33
CA GLU A 579 0.35 -7.90 -10.24
C GLU A 579 0.71 -9.15 -11.07
N VAL A 580 1.58 -8.97 -12.08
CA VAL A 580 2.03 -10.06 -12.97
C VAL A 580 3.12 -10.90 -12.30
N TYR A 581 3.87 -10.32 -11.35
CA TYR A 581 4.99 -10.99 -10.70
C TYR A 581 4.76 -11.20 -9.21
N TYR A 582 5.05 -12.41 -8.74
CA TYR A 582 5.03 -12.71 -7.31
C TYR A 582 6.35 -13.29 -6.83
N THR A 583 6.63 -13.09 -5.54
CA THR A 583 7.85 -13.58 -4.89
C THR A 583 7.64 -14.97 -4.32
N ALA A 584 8.51 -15.90 -4.67
CA ALA A 584 8.64 -17.21 -4.07
C ALA A 584 9.97 -17.33 -3.31
N LEU A 585 9.99 -18.15 -2.27
CA LEU A 585 11.17 -18.39 -1.44
C LEU A 585 11.76 -19.76 -1.79
N PRO A 586 12.89 -19.82 -2.52
CA PRO A 586 13.57 -21.07 -2.78
C PRO A 586 14.27 -21.57 -1.51
N THR A 587 14.46 -22.90 -1.43
CA THR A 587 15.02 -23.56 -0.24
C THR A 587 16.50 -23.27 -0.01
N ASN A 588 17.24 -22.90 -1.06
CA ASN A 588 18.65 -22.52 -0.99
C ASN A 588 18.87 -21.03 -0.61
N GLY A 589 17.81 -20.28 -0.34
CA GLY A 589 17.87 -18.89 0.11
C GLY A 589 17.67 -17.85 -0.99
N GLY A 590 17.47 -16.59 -0.58
CA GLY A 590 17.14 -15.48 -1.46
C GLY A 590 15.67 -15.45 -1.89
N VAL A 591 15.36 -14.70 -2.94
CA VAL A 591 13.99 -14.55 -3.45
C VAL A 591 13.96 -14.82 -4.96
N GLN A 592 12.89 -15.44 -5.44
CA GLN A 592 12.67 -15.69 -6.86
C GLN A 592 11.38 -15.00 -7.30
N LYS A 593 11.44 -14.21 -8.38
CA LYS A 593 10.23 -13.69 -9.04
C LYS A 593 9.64 -14.74 -9.98
N ARG A 594 8.33 -14.97 -9.89
CA ARG A 594 7.55 -15.84 -10.76
C ARG A 594 6.42 -15.06 -11.41
N ARG A 595 5.91 -15.53 -12.56
CA ARG A 595 4.83 -14.88 -13.30
C ARG A 595 3.49 -15.55 -13.03
N THR A 596 2.42 -14.77 -13.07
CA THR A 596 1.03 -15.23 -12.97
C THR A 596 0.13 -14.48 -13.94
N GLY A 597 -1.00 -15.10 -14.31
CA GLY A 597 -2.13 -14.44 -14.98
C GLY A 597 -3.18 -13.92 -14.01
N PHE A 598 -4.22 -13.29 -14.56
CA PHE A 598 -5.36 -12.72 -13.84
C PHE A 598 -6.65 -13.56 -14.01
N ASP A 599 -6.60 -14.63 -14.81
CA ASP A 599 -7.72 -15.50 -15.19
C ASP A 599 -8.43 -16.18 -14.00
N ARG A 600 -7.81 -16.14 -12.81
CA ARG A 600 -8.36 -16.71 -11.58
C ARG A 600 -8.19 -15.78 -10.40
N ARG A 601 -9.23 -15.73 -9.57
CA ARG A 601 -9.17 -15.16 -8.22
C ARG A 601 -8.06 -15.80 -7.38
N ILE A 602 -7.40 -15.00 -6.56
CA ILE A 602 -6.38 -15.40 -5.61
C ILE A 602 -7.04 -16.06 -4.41
N LEU A 603 -8.09 -15.44 -3.86
CA LEU A 603 -8.82 -15.94 -2.71
C LEU A 603 -10.04 -16.74 -3.15
N THR A 604 -10.09 -17.99 -2.72
CA THR A 604 -11.28 -18.84 -2.87
C THR A 604 -12.32 -18.50 -1.81
N THR A 605 -13.55 -18.98 -2.00
CA THR A 605 -14.60 -18.88 -0.98
C THR A 605 -14.14 -19.44 0.38
N ALA A 606 -13.44 -20.58 0.39
CA ALA A 606 -12.91 -21.20 1.60
C ALA A 606 -11.80 -20.36 2.27
N ASP A 607 -10.97 -19.68 1.48
CA ASP A 607 -9.96 -18.75 2.02
C ASP A 607 -10.65 -17.57 2.73
N LEU A 608 -11.65 -16.97 2.09
CA LEU A 608 -12.42 -15.85 2.66
C LEU A 608 -13.14 -16.25 3.96
N ASP A 609 -13.70 -17.46 4.03
CA ASP A 609 -14.31 -18.00 5.24
C ASP A 609 -13.30 -18.20 6.37
N SER A 610 -12.12 -18.74 6.02
CA SER A 610 -11.02 -18.91 6.98
C SER A 610 -10.53 -17.56 7.51
N LEU A 611 -10.41 -16.55 6.65
CA LEU A 611 -10.03 -15.19 7.02
C LEU A 611 -11.08 -14.51 7.89
N ALA A 612 -12.38 -14.67 7.57
CA ALA A 612 -13.47 -14.18 8.41
C ALA A 612 -13.43 -14.81 9.81
N MET A 613 -13.15 -16.11 9.91
CA MET A 613 -12.98 -16.80 11.20
C MET A 613 -11.78 -16.25 11.98
N VAL A 614 -10.63 -16.04 11.32
CA VAL A 614 -9.46 -15.42 11.94
C VAL A 614 -9.80 -14.02 12.46
N ALA A 615 -10.49 -13.19 11.67
CA ALA A 615 -10.94 -11.87 12.08
C ALA A 615 -11.82 -11.91 13.34
N ARG A 616 -12.78 -12.84 13.41
CA ARG A 616 -13.61 -13.06 14.60
C ARG A 616 -12.78 -13.46 15.80
N GLN A 617 -11.84 -14.40 15.64
CA GLN A 617 -10.96 -14.83 16.74
C GLN A 617 -10.08 -13.68 17.25
N ILE A 618 -9.55 -12.85 16.36
CA ILE A 618 -8.77 -11.65 16.70
C ILE A 618 -9.63 -10.67 17.51
N ARG A 619 -10.85 -10.36 17.05
CA ARG A 619 -11.80 -9.46 17.75
C ARG A 619 -12.22 -9.99 19.12
N THR A 620 -12.24 -11.30 19.32
CA THR A 620 -12.58 -11.89 20.63
C THR A 620 -11.38 -11.98 21.58
N LYS A 621 -10.20 -12.33 21.06
CA LYS A 621 -9.03 -12.63 21.90
C LYS A 621 -8.17 -11.41 22.22
N LEU A 622 -8.09 -10.41 21.34
CA LEU A 622 -7.24 -9.23 21.58
C LEU A 622 -7.79 -8.29 22.65
N PRO A 623 -9.09 -7.94 22.69
CA PRO A 623 -9.61 -7.05 23.73
C PRO A 623 -9.38 -7.63 25.13
N GLY A 624 -8.85 -6.80 26.04
CA GLY A 624 -8.53 -7.20 27.41
C GLY A 624 -7.20 -7.95 27.57
N THR A 625 -6.42 -8.15 26.50
CA THR A 625 -5.06 -8.68 26.61
C THR A 625 -4.14 -7.61 27.20
N PRO A 626 -3.38 -7.90 28.28
CA PRO A 626 -2.46 -6.94 28.88
C PRO A 626 -1.46 -6.36 27.88
N GLY A 627 -1.36 -5.03 27.83
CA GLY A 627 -0.46 -4.31 26.92
C GLY A 627 -1.01 -4.08 25.51
N ILE A 628 -2.26 -4.45 25.22
CA ILE A 628 -2.94 -4.12 23.96
C ILE A 628 -4.02 -3.07 24.24
N GLU A 629 -3.85 -1.88 23.67
CA GLU A 629 -4.91 -0.87 23.61
C GLU A 629 -5.74 -1.14 22.34
N THR A 630 -7.05 -1.33 22.50
CA THR A 630 -8.00 -1.62 21.40
C THR A 630 -8.94 -0.46 21.15
#